data_AF-A0A7J9G282-F1
#
_entry.id   AF-A0A7J9G282-F1
#
_cell.length_a   1.000
_cell.length_b   1.000
_cell.length_c   1.000
_cell.angle_alpha   90.00
_cell.angle_beta   90.00
_cell.angle_gamma   90.00
#
_symmetry.space_group_name_H-M   'P 1'
#
loop_
_entity.id
_entity.type
_entity.pdbx_description
1 polymer ?
#
loop_
_entity_poly.entity_id
_entity_poly.type
_entity_poly.pdbx_seq_one_letter_code
_entity_poly.pdbx_strand_id
1 'polypeptide(L)'
;MLSNVLGLLFLTSELVKYLSRFLELGAVLEPDRPVKADKVAILSDAVRMVRQLRSEAQRLKESNEELQAKIKELKDEKNELRNEKQRLKADKEQLEQQVKAMSAQPGFLTQPPSISAALAAQRQAAGNKLMPVIGFPSLAMWQFMPPAAVDTSQDHVLRPPVA
;
A
#
# COMPACT_ATOMS: atom_id res chain seq x y z
N MET A 1 23.17 74.29 -12.45
CA MET A 1 22.24 73.69 -13.43
C MET A 1 22.51 72.20 -13.66
N LEU A 2 23.70 71.78 -14.09
CA LEU A 2 24.03 70.37 -14.35
C LEU A 2 23.84 69.44 -13.14
N SER A 3 24.26 69.88 -11.95
CA SER A 3 24.13 69.08 -10.72
C SER A 3 22.67 68.81 -10.32
N ASN A 4 21.77 69.78 -10.55
CA ASN A 4 20.34 69.61 -10.28
C ASN A 4 19.66 68.64 -11.26
N VAL A 5 20.08 68.65 -12.53
CA VAL A 5 19.56 67.73 -13.56
C VAL A 5 20.01 66.30 -13.27
N LEU A 6 21.28 66.09 -12.90
CA LEU A 6 21.79 64.78 -12.50
C LEU A 6 21.08 64.26 -11.24
N GLY A 7 20.85 65.11 -10.24
CA GLY A 7 20.08 64.75 -9.05
C GLY A 7 18.65 64.32 -9.36
N LEU A 8 17.96 65.04 -10.25
CA LEU A 8 16.60 64.70 -10.66
C LEU A 8 16.53 63.36 -11.42
N LEU A 9 17.46 63.11 -12.34
CA LEU A 9 17.54 61.83 -13.09
C LEU A 9 17.84 60.65 -12.17
N PHE A 10 18.66 60.85 -11.15
CA PHE A 10 18.94 59.83 -10.16
C PHE A 10 17.68 59.49 -9.34
N LEU A 11 16.97 60.51 -8.85
CA LEU A 11 15.71 60.34 -8.11
C LEU A 11 14.62 59.65 -8.95
N THR A 12 14.47 60.00 -10.23
CA THR A 12 13.48 59.35 -11.10
C THR A 12 13.85 57.89 -11.37
N SER A 13 15.13 57.57 -11.56
CA SER A 13 15.59 56.19 -11.69
C SER A 13 15.27 55.36 -10.45
N GLU A 14 15.55 55.88 -9.25
CA GLU A 14 15.23 55.19 -8.00
C GLU A 14 13.72 55.02 -7.79
N LEU A 15 12.92 56.03 -8.15
CA LEU A 15 11.46 55.94 -8.05
C LEU A 15 10.90 54.87 -8.99
N VAL A 16 11.41 54.79 -10.22
CA VAL A 16 11.01 53.75 -11.20
C VAL A 16 11.36 52.37 -10.67
N LYS A 17 12.59 52.17 -10.18
CA LYS A 17 13.01 50.89 -9.57
C LYS A 17 12.11 50.48 -8.41
N TYR A 18 11.77 51.42 -7.53
CA TYR A 18 10.87 51.16 -6.41
C TYR A 18 9.49 50.72 -6.90
N LEU A 19 8.91 51.42 -7.87
CA LEU A 19 7.58 51.08 -8.39
C LEU A 19 7.58 49.71 -9.10
N SER A 20 8.62 49.41 -9.89
CA SER A 20 8.78 48.11 -10.55
C SER A 20 8.74 46.94 -9.55
N ARG A 21 9.41 47.06 -8.40
CA ARG A 21 9.41 45.99 -7.37
C ARG A 21 8.03 45.70 -6.80
N PHE A 22 7.19 46.72 -6.61
CA PHE A 22 5.82 46.52 -6.14
C PHE A 22 4.94 45.88 -7.20
N LEU A 23 5.12 46.27 -8.47
CA LEU A 23 4.39 45.67 -9.59
C LEU A 23 4.77 44.19 -9.78
N GLU A 24 6.06 43.88 -9.75
CA GLU A 24 6.58 42.51 -9.80
C GLU A 24 6.04 41.67 -8.64
N LEU A 25 6.11 42.19 -7.42
CA LEU A 25 5.58 41.49 -6.25
C LEU A 25 4.07 41.24 -6.39
N GLY A 26 3.30 42.24 -6.77
CA GLY A 26 1.85 42.07 -6.99
C GLY A 26 1.52 41.02 -8.05
N ALA A 27 2.26 40.99 -9.16
CA ALA A 27 2.07 39.98 -10.21
C ALA A 27 2.40 38.55 -9.74
N VAL A 28 3.38 38.38 -8.85
CA VAL A 28 3.70 37.07 -8.26
C VAL A 28 2.62 36.59 -7.28
N LEU A 29 2.01 37.52 -6.52
CA LEU A 29 0.99 37.17 -5.52
C LEU A 29 -0.34 36.81 -6.16
N GLU A 30 -0.73 37.51 -7.21
CA GLU A 30 -2.00 37.27 -7.92
C GLU A 30 -1.77 37.28 -9.45
N PRO A 31 -1.22 36.19 -10.01
CA PRO A 31 -0.94 36.12 -11.45
C PRO A 31 -2.20 36.27 -12.33
N ASP A 32 -3.37 35.92 -11.79
CA ASP A 32 -4.65 35.96 -12.50
C ASP A 32 -5.46 37.24 -12.26
N ARG A 33 -4.98 38.20 -11.46
CA ARG A 33 -5.66 39.49 -11.20
C ARG A 33 -4.84 40.68 -11.67
N PRO A 34 -5.49 41.79 -12.06
CA PRO A 34 -4.79 43.05 -12.28
C PRO A 34 -4.10 43.48 -10.98
N VAL A 35 -2.83 43.88 -11.10
CA VAL A 35 -1.99 44.24 -9.95
C VAL A 35 -2.65 45.33 -9.13
N LYS A 36 -2.97 45.02 -7.86
CA LYS A 36 -3.52 45.98 -6.90
C LYS A 36 -2.57 47.16 -6.74
N ALA A 37 -3.07 48.40 -6.84
CA ALA A 37 -2.24 49.59 -6.66
C ALA A 37 -1.92 49.91 -5.18
N ASP A 38 -2.60 49.24 -4.24
CA ASP A 38 -2.38 49.43 -2.81
C ASP A 38 -1.14 48.67 -2.31
N LYS A 39 -0.09 49.44 -2.01
CA LYS A 39 1.19 48.95 -1.49
C LYS A 39 1.04 48.19 -0.16
N VAL A 40 0.13 48.60 0.71
CA VAL A 40 -0.06 47.94 2.02
C VAL A 40 -0.72 46.58 1.83
N ALA A 41 -1.71 46.49 0.95
CA ALA A 41 -2.34 45.23 0.58
C ALA A 41 -1.34 44.26 -0.06
N ILE A 42 -0.52 44.71 -1.01
CA ILE A 42 0.55 43.89 -1.63
C ILE A 42 1.48 43.31 -0.56
N LEU A 43 1.97 44.14 0.37
CA LEU A 43 2.89 43.67 1.42
C LEU A 43 2.20 42.69 2.38
N SER A 44 0.94 42.94 2.73
CA SER A 44 0.17 42.06 3.62
C SER A 44 -0.07 40.69 2.98
N ASP A 45 -0.45 40.67 1.70
CA ASP A 45 -0.63 39.45 0.92
C ASP A 45 0.70 38.70 0.77
N ALA A 46 1.82 39.39 0.52
CA ALA A 46 3.14 38.78 0.47
C ALA A 46 3.53 38.09 1.78
N VAL A 47 3.34 38.77 2.91
CA VAL A 47 3.64 38.18 4.23
C VAL A 47 2.78 36.96 4.49
N ARG A 48 1.48 37.02 4.16
CA ARG A 48 0.56 35.89 4.30
C ARG A 48 0.99 34.70 3.44
N MET A 49 1.27 34.92 2.16
CA MET A 49 1.68 33.86 1.23
C MET A 49 3.01 33.24 1.63
N VAL A 50 4.01 34.03 2.03
CA VAL A 50 5.30 33.50 2.52
C VAL A 50 5.12 32.62 3.74
N ARG A 51 4.22 32.98 4.67
CA ARG A 51 3.91 32.12 5.83
C ARG A 51 3.26 30.81 5.40
N GLN A 52 2.26 30.88 4.52
CA GLN A 52 1.57 29.70 4.00
C GLN A 52 2.54 28.76 3.27
N LEU A 53 3.34 29.27 2.34
CA LEU A 53 4.32 28.47 1.59
C LEU A 53 5.37 27.84 2.50
N ARG A 54 5.80 28.52 3.57
CA ARG A 54 6.70 27.92 4.58
C ARG A 54 6.05 26.75 5.30
N SER A 55 4.80 26.90 5.73
CA SER A 55 4.04 25.81 6.37
C SER A 55 3.82 24.63 5.43
N GLU A 56 3.46 24.90 4.17
CA GLU A 56 3.28 23.86 3.16
C GLU A 56 4.58 23.13 2.84
N ALA A 57 5.69 23.87 2.68
CA ALA A 57 7.01 23.28 2.47
C ALA A 57 7.44 22.41 3.65
N GLN A 58 7.16 22.83 4.89
CA GLN A 58 7.46 22.03 6.08
C GLN A 58 6.63 20.74 6.12
N ARG A 59 5.32 20.81 5.84
CA ARG A 59 4.45 19.63 5.79
C ARG A 59 4.86 18.66 4.67
N LEU A 60 5.24 19.18 3.50
CA LEU A 60 5.74 18.37 2.38
C LEU A 60 7.05 17.68 2.75
N LYS A 61 7.95 18.37 3.47
CA LYS A 61 9.19 17.78 3.98
C LYS A 61 8.90 16.62 4.94
N GLU A 62 8.03 16.82 5.92
CA GLU A 62 7.62 15.79 6.88
C GLU A 62 7.00 14.57 6.18
N SER A 63 6.06 14.80 5.26
CA SER A 63 5.43 13.72 4.49
C SER A 63 6.44 12.96 3.62
N ASN A 64 7.41 13.66 3.01
CA ASN A 64 8.46 13.01 2.23
C ASN A 64 9.38 12.17 3.13
N GLU A 65 9.73 12.64 4.32
CA GLU A 65 10.51 11.86 5.31
C GLU A 65 9.74 10.61 5.76
N GLU A 66 8.44 10.72 6.04
CA GLU A 66 7.56 9.60 6.38
C GLU A 66 7.47 8.56 5.24
N LEU A 67 7.26 9.01 4.00
CA LEU A 67 7.22 8.12 2.84
C LEU A 67 8.55 7.41 2.62
N GLN A 68 9.69 8.09 2.82
CA GLN A 68 11.00 7.47 2.74
C GLN A 68 11.19 6.39 3.81
N ALA A 69 10.72 6.63 5.03
CA ALA A 69 10.72 5.64 6.09
C ALA A 69 9.85 4.43 5.73
N LYS A 70 8.64 4.64 5.19
CA LYS A 70 7.75 3.56 4.77
C LYS A 70 8.33 2.74 3.61
N ILE A 71 8.98 3.39 2.64
CA ILE A 71 9.68 2.71 1.55
C ILE A 71 10.79 1.81 2.10
N LYS A 72 11.53 2.27 3.11
CA LYS A 72 12.58 1.47 3.74
C LYS A 72 11.98 0.26 4.46
N GLU A 73 10.96 0.46 5.29
CA GLU A 73 10.24 -0.61 5.99
C GLU A 73 9.73 -1.68 5.01
N LEU A 74 9.06 -1.27 3.92
CA LEU A 74 8.55 -2.19 2.91
C LEU A 74 9.66 -2.94 2.16
N LYS A 75 10.83 -2.32 1.96
CA LYS A 75 11.99 -3.01 1.37
C LYS A 75 12.50 -4.09 2.31
N ASP A 76 12.55 -3.81 3.61
CA ASP A 76 13.00 -4.75 4.63
C ASP A 76 12.00 -5.91 4.75
N GLU A 77 10.69 -5.63 4.85
CA GLU A 77 9.64 -6.65 4.90
C GLU A 77 9.63 -7.55 3.65
N LYS A 78 9.78 -6.96 2.46
CA LYS A 78 9.92 -7.72 1.21
C LYS A 78 11.11 -8.68 1.25
N ASN A 79 12.24 -8.26 1.84
CA ASN A 79 13.42 -9.12 1.95
C ASN A 79 13.17 -10.26 2.94
N GLU A 80 12.53 -9.99 4.07
CA GLU A 80 12.15 -11.03 5.04
C GLU A 80 11.19 -12.05 4.43
N LEU A 81 10.18 -11.61 3.68
CA LEU A 81 9.27 -12.53 2.97
C LEU A 81 10.00 -13.39 1.93
N ARG A 82 11.04 -12.84 1.28
CA ARG A 82 11.88 -13.61 0.34
C ARG A 82 12.68 -14.68 1.07
N ASN A 83 13.27 -14.34 2.21
CA ASN A 83 14.03 -15.27 3.05
C ASN A 83 13.12 -16.39 3.59
N GLU A 84 11.95 -16.02 4.09
CA GLU A 84 10.90 -16.92 4.56
C GLU A 84 10.47 -17.90 3.47
N LYS A 85 10.16 -17.37 2.28
CA LYS A 85 9.77 -18.18 1.11
C LYS A 85 10.85 -19.19 0.72
N GLN A 86 12.12 -18.80 0.77
CA GLN A 86 13.23 -19.70 0.45
C GLN A 86 13.37 -20.81 1.49
N ARG A 87 13.26 -20.48 2.78
CA ARG A 87 13.30 -21.46 3.87
C ARG A 87 12.16 -22.47 3.76
N LEU A 88 10.93 -22.01 3.58
CA LEU A 88 9.76 -22.88 3.40
C LEU A 88 9.89 -23.77 2.16
N LYS A 89 10.50 -23.28 1.08
CA LYS A 89 10.76 -24.10 -0.11
C LYS A 89 11.74 -25.22 0.19
N ALA A 90 12.82 -24.94 0.92
CA ALA A 90 13.79 -25.95 1.32
C ALA A 90 13.14 -27.00 2.25
N ASP A 91 12.38 -26.56 3.25
CA ASP A 91 11.69 -27.46 4.19
C ASP A 91 10.66 -28.35 3.45
N LYS A 92 9.92 -27.77 2.49
CA LYS A 92 9.01 -28.53 1.62
C LYS A 92 9.75 -29.62 0.84
N GLU A 93 10.84 -29.28 0.18
CA GLU A 93 11.65 -30.24 -0.61
C GLU A 93 12.22 -31.35 0.29
N GLN A 94 12.65 -31.02 1.51
CA GLN A 94 13.11 -32.01 2.50
C GLN A 94 11.99 -32.95 2.95
N LEU A 95 10.79 -32.44 3.23
CA LEU A 95 9.65 -33.25 3.62
C LEU A 95 9.18 -34.16 2.47
N GLU A 96 9.14 -33.66 1.25
CA GLU A 96 8.82 -34.46 0.06
C GLU A 96 9.81 -35.61 -0.14
N GLN A 97 11.11 -35.37 0.11
CA GLN A 97 12.13 -36.44 0.09
C GLN A 97 11.91 -37.48 1.19
N GLN A 98 11.57 -37.06 2.42
CA GLN A 98 11.26 -37.98 3.52
C GLN A 98 10.04 -38.86 3.21
N VAL A 99 8.96 -38.25 2.72
CA VAL A 99 7.75 -38.98 2.31
C VAL A 99 8.07 -39.98 1.19
N LYS A 100 8.85 -39.57 0.19
CA LYS A 100 9.27 -40.45 -0.90
C LYS A 100 10.11 -41.62 -0.39
N ALA A 101 11.06 -41.37 0.51
CA ALA A 101 11.90 -42.41 1.11
C ALA A 101 11.08 -43.39 1.97
N MET A 102 10.10 -42.91 2.73
CA MET A 102 9.17 -43.76 3.49
C MET A 102 8.27 -44.59 2.58
N SER A 103 7.78 -44.02 1.47
CA SER A 103 6.97 -44.75 0.49
C SER A 103 7.75 -45.78 -0.33
N ALA A 104 9.08 -45.67 -0.36
CA ALA A 104 9.97 -46.54 -1.10
C ALA A 104 10.49 -47.75 -0.29
N GLN A 105 10.10 -47.90 0.98
CA GLN A 105 10.38 -49.10 1.77
C GLN A 105 9.65 -50.31 1.17
N PRO A 106 10.35 -51.38 0.75
CA PRO A 106 9.70 -52.59 0.27
C PRO A 106 9.37 -53.50 1.46
N GLY A 107 8.08 -53.63 1.82
CA GLY A 107 7.67 -54.66 2.79
C GLY A 107 6.25 -54.59 3.36
N PHE A 108 5.42 -55.53 2.89
CA PHE A 108 4.28 -56.19 3.56
C PHE A 108 2.92 -55.47 3.68
N LEU A 109 2.04 -55.84 2.73
CA LEU A 109 0.64 -56.27 2.91
C LEU A 109 -0.11 -55.70 4.13
N THR A 110 -1.07 -54.81 3.87
CA THR A 110 -2.46 -54.94 4.35
C THR A 110 -3.31 -53.83 3.72
N GLN A 111 -4.20 -54.18 2.81
CA GLN A 111 -5.29 -53.30 2.39
C GLN A 111 -6.32 -53.23 3.54
N PRO A 112 -6.74 -52.05 4.03
CA PRO A 112 -7.87 -51.97 4.95
C PRO A 112 -9.18 -52.25 4.18
N PRO A 113 -10.12 -53.03 4.75
CA PRO A 113 -11.39 -53.33 4.08
C PRO A 113 -12.20 -52.04 3.92
N SER A 114 -12.77 -51.86 2.73
CA SER A 114 -13.68 -50.76 2.42
C SER A 114 -14.93 -50.84 3.32
N ILE A 115 -15.12 -49.81 4.15
CA ILE A 115 -16.25 -49.65 5.09
C ILE A 115 -17.61 -49.52 4.35
N SER A 116 -17.61 -49.50 3.01
CA SER A 116 -18.81 -49.41 2.18
C SER A 116 -19.83 -50.52 2.42
N ALA A 117 -19.41 -51.70 2.88
CA ALA A 117 -20.34 -52.81 3.15
C ALA A 117 -21.08 -52.68 4.49
N ALA A 118 -20.49 -52.02 5.50
CA ALA A 118 -21.10 -51.90 6.83
C ALA A 118 -22.26 -50.87 6.85
N LEU A 119 -22.22 -49.87 5.96
CA LEU A 119 -23.24 -48.82 5.90
C LEU A 119 -24.57 -49.31 5.29
N ALA A 120 -24.56 -50.39 4.49
CA ALA A 120 -25.76 -50.94 3.87
C ALA A 120 -26.64 -51.72 4.86
N ALA A 121 -26.05 -52.34 5.88
CA ALA A 121 -26.78 -53.18 6.84
C ALA A 121 -27.48 -52.38 7.96
N GLN A 122 -27.02 -51.16 8.27
CA GLN A 122 -27.58 -50.39 9.39
C GLN A 122 -28.87 -49.60 9.05
N ARG A 123 -29.38 -49.69 7.81
CA ARG A 123 -30.66 -49.07 7.42
C ARG A 123 -31.91 -49.85 7.85
N GLN A 124 -31.75 -51.01 8.48
CA GLN A 124 -32.86 -51.83 8.97
C GLN A 124 -32.70 -52.21 10.44
N ALA A 125 -32.94 -51.27 11.36
CA ALA A 125 -33.48 -51.62 12.68
C ALA A 125 -33.84 -50.36 13.46
N ALA A 126 -35.13 -50.27 13.78
CA ALA A 126 -35.72 -49.85 15.05
C ALA A 126 -35.01 -48.77 15.89
N GLY A 127 -35.74 -47.69 16.13
CA GLY A 127 -35.29 -46.57 16.92
C GLY A 127 -34.90 -46.90 18.35
N ASN A 128 -33.94 -46.14 18.86
CA ASN A 128 -34.00 -45.55 20.18
C ASN A 128 -32.98 -44.41 20.31
N LYS A 129 -33.41 -43.38 21.05
CA LYS A 129 -32.71 -42.18 21.50
C LYS A 129 -31.18 -42.26 21.53
N LEU A 130 -30.51 -41.58 20.59
CA LEU A 130 -29.18 -41.00 20.79
C LEU A 130 -29.11 -39.68 20.03
N MET A 131 -28.89 -38.59 20.76
CA MET A 131 -28.57 -37.28 20.20
C MET A 131 -27.39 -37.41 19.23
N PRO A 132 -27.47 -36.92 17.98
CA PRO A 132 -26.29 -36.83 17.13
C PRO A 132 -25.31 -35.87 17.77
N VAL A 133 -24.13 -36.37 18.13
CA VAL A 133 -22.94 -35.55 18.38
C VAL A 133 -22.76 -34.67 17.15
N ILE A 134 -22.92 -33.35 17.30
CA ILE A 134 -22.53 -32.35 16.31
C ILE A 134 -20.99 -32.32 16.34
N GLY A 135 -20.38 -33.37 15.79
CA GLY A 135 -18.99 -33.35 15.39
C GLY A 135 -18.95 -32.57 14.09
N PHE A 136 -18.33 -31.40 14.11
CA PHE A 136 -17.88 -30.78 12.86
C PHE A 136 -17.06 -31.83 12.11
N PRO A 137 -17.46 -32.27 10.90
CA PRO A 137 -16.68 -33.21 10.14
C PRO A 137 -15.41 -32.46 9.71
N SER A 138 -14.32 -32.70 10.43
CA SER A 138 -12.95 -32.34 10.06
C SER A 138 -12.44 -33.21 8.90
N LEU A 139 -13.32 -33.51 7.94
CA LEU A 139 -12.99 -34.07 6.63
C LEU A 139 -12.98 -32.89 5.67
N ALA A 140 -11.80 -32.62 5.11
CA ALA A 140 -11.47 -31.45 4.31
C ALA A 140 -12.58 -31.07 3.32
N MET A 141 -13.31 -30.00 3.62
CA MET A 141 -14.30 -29.37 2.73
C MET A 141 -13.73 -29.05 1.33
N TRP A 142 -12.40 -28.91 1.24
CA TRP A 142 -11.64 -28.69 0.01
C TRP A 142 -11.75 -29.83 -1.02
N GLN A 143 -11.99 -31.08 -0.58
CA GLN A 143 -12.13 -32.22 -1.52
C GLN A 143 -13.41 -32.18 -2.34
N PHE A 144 -14.36 -31.32 -1.94
CA PHE A 144 -15.63 -31.10 -2.65
C PHE A 144 -15.68 -29.74 -3.34
N MET A 145 -14.59 -28.97 -3.31
CA MET A 145 -14.54 -27.70 -4.03
C MET A 145 -14.21 -27.91 -5.50
N PRO A 146 -14.89 -27.19 -6.43
CA PRO A 146 -14.53 -27.20 -7.84
C PRO A 146 -13.06 -26.77 -8.00
N PRO A 147 -12.28 -27.36 -8.93
CA PRO A 147 -10.87 -26.99 -9.15
C PRO A 147 -10.66 -25.48 -9.37
N ALA A 148 -11.62 -24.81 -10.01
CA ALA A 148 -11.62 -23.35 -10.21
C ALA A 148 -11.72 -22.52 -8.92
N ALA A 149 -12.25 -23.09 -7.84
CA ALA A 149 -12.33 -22.42 -6.53
C ALA A 149 -11.06 -22.62 -5.68
N VAL A 150 -10.23 -23.61 -6.02
CA VAL A 150 -8.93 -23.88 -5.39
C VAL A 150 -7.80 -23.19 -6.16
N ASP A 151 -8.01 -22.93 -7.46
CA ASP A 151 -7.07 -22.24 -8.32
C ASP A 151 -7.06 -20.72 -8.06
N THR A 152 -6.14 -20.28 -7.21
CA THR A 152 -5.91 -18.86 -6.92
C THR A 152 -5.03 -18.17 -7.98
N SER A 153 -4.62 -18.86 -9.06
CA SER A 153 -3.73 -18.27 -10.07
C SER A 153 -4.34 -17.05 -10.77
N GLN A 154 -5.68 -16.96 -10.80
CA GLN A 154 -6.46 -15.87 -11.43
C GLN A 154 -7.00 -14.84 -10.41
N ASP A 155 -6.75 -15.01 -9.11
CA ASP A 155 -7.37 -14.15 -8.07
C ASP A 155 -6.90 -12.68 -8.19
N HIS A 156 -5.68 -12.46 -8.72
CA HIS A 156 -5.13 -11.14 -9.01
C HIS A 156 -5.86 -10.37 -10.14
N VAL A 157 -6.64 -11.08 -10.98
CA VAL A 157 -7.47 -10.48 -12.04
C VAL A 157 -8.85 -10.09 -11.49
N LEU A 158 -9.37 -10.89 -10.54
CA LEU A 158 -10.72 -10.72 -9.99
C LEU A 158 -10.77 -9.78 -8.79
N ARG A 159 -9.64 -9.55 -8.11
CA ARG A 159 -9.54 -8.61 -6.98
C ARG A 159 -8.49 -7.53 -7.29
N PRO A 160 -8.89 -6.40 -7.88
CA PRO A 160 -7.98 -5.26 -8.00
C PRO A 160 -7.49 -4.84 -6.61
N PRO A 161 -6.24 -4.35 -6.50
CA PRO A 161 -5.67 -3.97 -5.22
C PRO A 161 -6.55 -2.89 -4.58
N VAL A 162 -7.04 -3.17 -3.38
CA VAL A 162 -7.70 -2.15 -2.54
C VAL A 162 -6.64 -1.08 -2.28
N ALA A 163 -6.93 0.13 -2.76
CA ALA A 163 -6.10 1.31 -2.65
C ALA A 163 -5.90 1.75 -1.20
#